data_AF-A0A6N7AD89-F1
#
_entry.id   AF-A0A6N7AD89-F1
#
_cell.length_a   1.000
_cell.length_b   1.000
_cell.length_c   1.000
_cell.angle_alpha   90.00
_cell.angle_beta   90.00
_cell.angle_gamma   90.00
#
_symmetry.space_group_name_H-M   'P 1'
#
loop_
_entity.id
_entity.type
_entity.pdbx_description
1 polymer ?
#
loop_
_entity_poly.entity_id
_entity_poly.type
_entity_poly.pdbx_seq_one_letter_code
_entity_poly.pdbx_strand_id
1 'polypeptide(L)'
;MEHNYRISHRIGDSSFELESTDKDWVDKKEKEYLSKLVEQPAKRIKTSEKEPSFDEKKESLPSNITINEFYRKYLKLSKVTSRPSMAVFFIYYLSKISKKDPIKTQDVLDCFAAISYPNYNNLNMADILNKAKRTALLNNVNNQWSLTITGEDYVLNLITNPEK
;
A
#
# COMPACT_ATOMS: atom_id res chain seq x y z
N MET A 1 -3.62 -30.24 -29.81
CA MET A 1 -3.18 -29.62 -28.55
C MET A 1 -2.46 -28.34 -28.95
N GLU A 2 -3.10 -27.18 -28.78
CA GLU A 2 -2.46 -25.90 -29.08
C GLU A 2 -1.51 -25.55 -27.95
N HIS A 3 -0.23 -25.37 -28.28
CA HIS A 3 0.80 -24.97 -27.34
C HIS A 3 0.98 -23.45 -27.44
N ASN A 4 0.52 -22.72 -26.41
CA ASN A 4 0.78 -21.29 -26.29
C ASN A 4 2.09 -21.08 -25.54
N TYR A 5 2.96 -20.26 -26.12
CA TYR A 5 4.22 -19.81 -25.52
C TYR A 5 3.99 -18.43 -24.91
N ARG A 6 4.31 -18.30 -23.62
CA ARG A 6 4.17 -17.06 -22.86
C ARG A 6 5.51 -16.64 -22.29
N ILE A 7 5.89 -15.39 -22.54
CA ILE A 7 7.05 -14.74 -21.93
C ILE A 7 6.56 -13.56 -21.09
N SER A 8 7.05 -13.49 -19.85
CA SER A 8 6.78 -12.39 -18.93
C SER A 8 8.10 -11.85 -18.40
N HIS A 9 8.39 -10.57 -18.66
CA HIS A 9 9.59 -9.90 -18.18
C HIS A 9 9.21 -8.65 -17.39
N ARG A 10 9.90 -8.45 -16.27
CA ARG A 10 9.74 -7.29 -15.39
C ARG A 10 11.08 -6.59 -15.24
N ILE A 11 11.14 -5.31 -15.61
CA ILE A 11 12.32 -4.45 -15.48
C ILE A 11 11.88 -3.17 -14.77
N GLY A 12 12.25 -3.03 -13.50
CA GLY A 12 11.81 -1.92 -12.64
C GLY A 12 10.29 -1.91 -12.49
N ASP A 13 9.67 -0.77 -12.85
CA ASP A 13 8.23 -0.55 -12.80
C ASP A 13 7.49 -0.98 -14.09
N SER A 14 8.22 -1.35 -15.14
CA SER A 14 7.65 -1.80 -16.40
C SER A 14 7.60 -3.33 -16.46
N SER A 15 6.42 -3.88 -16.75
CA SER A 15 6.23 -5.30 -17.07
C SER A 15 5.66 -5.44 -18.47
N PHE A 16 6.20 -6.37 -19.25
CA PHE A 16 5.56 -6.80 -20.49
C PHE A 16 5.26 -8.29 -20.45
N GLU A 17 4.14 -8.65 -21.07
CA GLU A 17 3.69 -10.01 -21.24
C GLU A 17 3.34 -10.22 -22.72
N LEU A 18 3.91 -11.27 -23.31
CA LEU A 18 3.68 -11.67 -24.69
C LEU A 18 3.25 -13.13 -24.70
N GLU A 19 2.11 -13.41 -25.30
CA GLU A 19 1.59 -14.77 -25.51
C GLU A 19 1.30 -14.97 -27.00
N SER A 20 1.77 -16.10 -27.55
CA SER A 20 1.46 -16.51 -28.93
C SER A 20 1.62 -18.02 -29.09
N THR A 21 0.96 -18.58 -30.09
CA THR A 21 1.14 -19.97 -30.55
C THR A 21 2.43 -20.15 -31.36
N ASP A 22 3.03 -19.06 -31.83
CA ASP A 22 4.24 -19.06 -32.65
C ASP A 22 5.47 -18.70 -31.81
N LYS A 23 6.28 -19.71 -31.49
CA LYS A 23 7.48 -19.59 -30.66
C LYS A 23 8.55 -18.71 -31.29
N ASP A 24 8.80 -18.84 -32.59
CA ASP A 24 9.85 -18.11 -33.28
C ASP A 24 9.51 -16.62 -33.36
N TRP A 25 8.22 -16.29 -33.45
CA TRP A 25 7.75 -14.93 -33.36
C TRP A 25 7.93 -14.31 -31.97
N VAL A 26 7.63 -15.07 -30.91
CA VAL A 26 7.78 -14.62 -29.52
C VAL A 26 9.24 -14.34 -29.19
N ASP A 27 10.15 -15.26 -29.55
CA ASP A 27 11.59 -15.11 -29.32
C ASP A 27 12.17 -13.91 -30.11
N LYS A 28 11.64 -13.65 -31.32
CA LYS A 28 12.02 -12.47 -32.12
C LYS A 28 11.57 -11.17 -31.45
N LYS A 29 10.35 -11.14 -30.90
CA LYS A 29 9.78 -9.96 -30.25
C LYS A 29 10.47 -9.62 -28.93
N GLU A 30 10.84 -10.65 -28.15
CA GLU A 30 11.63 -10.49 -26.95
C GLU A 30 12.99 -9.84 -27.26
N LYS A 31 13.71 -10.36 -28.27
CA LYS A 31 15.01 -9.80 -28.68
C LYS A 31 14.93 -8.37 -29.20
N GLU A 32 13.92 -8.04 -30.01
CA GLU A 32 13.66 -6.66 -30.47
C GLU A 32 13.38 -5.68 -29.32
N TYR A 33 12.69 -6.16 -28.28
CA TYR A 33 12.34 -5.33 -27.13
C TYR A 33 13.58 -5.09 -26.23
N LEU A 34 14.34 -6.14 -25.97
CA LEU A 34 15.57 -6.05 -25.18
C LEU A 34 16.65 -5.20 -25.88
N SER A 35 16.80 -5.28 -27.20
CA SER A 35 17.77 -4.45 -27.93
C SER A 35 17.42 -2.96 -27.87
N LYS A 36 16.13 -2.59 -27.96
CA LYS A 36 15.66 -1.21 -27.82
C LYS A 36 15.87 -0.60 -26.43
N LEU A 37 15.91 -1.43 -25.39
CA LEU A 37 16.20 -1.00 -24.02
C LEU A 37 17.68 -0.71 -23.80
N VAL A 38 18.57 -1.41 -24.50
CA VAL A 38 20.03 -1.23 -24.39
C VAL A 38 20.52 -0.05 -25.24
N GLU A 39 19.84 0.26 -26.35
CA GLU A 39 20.24 1.33 -27.30
C GLU A 39 19.81 2.76 -26.92
N GLN A 40 19.20 2.99 -25.75
CA GLN A 40 18.91 4.35 -25.30
C GLN A 40 20.02 4.90 -24.40
N PRO A 41 21.00 5.67 -24.92
CA PRO A 41 21.84 6.49 -24.07
C PRO A 41 20.94 7.55 -23.43
N ALA A 42 21.06 7.69 -22.10
CA ALA A 42 20.37 8.68 -21.29
C ALA A 42 20.54 10.11 -21.86
N LYS A 43 19.67 10.51 -22.79
CA LYS A 43 19.59 11.87 -23.28
C LYS A 43 18.73 12.67 -22.31
N ARG A 44 19.40 13.47 -21.49
CA ARG A 44 18.82 14.65 -20.84
C ARG A 44 18.05 15.47 -21.88
N ILE A 45 16.74 15.60 -21.72
CA ILE A 45 15.94 16.61 -22.41
C ILE A 45 15.19 17.40 -21.33
N LYS A 46 15.58 18.66 -21.18
CA LYS A 46 14.79 19.71 -20.51
C LYS A 46 13.86 20.31 -21.56
N THR A 47 12.54 20.32 -21.30
CA THR A 47 11.52 21.38 -21.52
C THR A 47 10.15 20.71 -21.65
N SER A 48 9.33 20.76 -20.60
CA SER A 48 8.28 21.77 -20.36
C SER A 48 6.95 21.41 -21.01
N GLU A 49 6.24 20.46 -20.42
CA GLU A 49 4.79 20.42 -20.40
C GLU A 49 4.37 20.06 -18.98
N LYS A 50 3.36 20.76 -18.47
CA LYS A 50 2.91 20.70 -17.08
C LYS A 50 2.29 19.33 -16.77
N GLU A 51 3.11 18.36 -16.43
CA GLU A 51 2.68 17.27 -15.55
C GLU A 51 2.76 17.79 -14.11
N PRO A 52 1.76 17.51 -13.25
CA PRO A 52 1.92 17.82 -11.84
C PRO A 52 3.13 17.04 -11.37
N SER A 53 4.17 17.76 -10.96
CA SER A 53 5.27 17.16 -10.22
C SER A 53 4.67 16.56 -8.96
N PHE A 54 4.33 15.28 -9.01
CA PHE A 54 4.52 14.44 -7.85
C PHE A 54 6.04 14.30 -7.67
N ASP A 55 6.67 15.40 -7.23
CA ASP A 55 7.66 15.31 -6.19
C ASP A 55 6.91 14.75 -4.98
N GLU A 56 6.53 13.46 -5.03
CA GLU A 56 6.44 12.71 -3.80
C GLU A 56 7.88 12.65 -3.31
N LYS A 57 8.24 13.67 -2.53
CA LYS A 57 8.81 13.36 -1.22
C LYS A 57 7.82 12.38 -0.58
N LYS A 58 7.93 11.09 -0.93
CA LYS A 58 7.52 10.01 -0.07
C LYS A 58 8.31 10.29 1.19
N GLU A 59 7.68 10.98 2.14
CA GLU A 59 8.16 10.98 3.52
C GLU A 59 8.29 9.49 3.83
N SER A 60 9.51 8.98 3.75
CA SER A 60 9.82 7.63 4.17
C SER A 60 9.43 7.59 5.63
N LEU A 61 8.31 6.94 5.93
CA LEU A 61 7.80 6.83 7.28
C LEU A 61 8.96 6.37 8.18
N PRO A 62 9.27 7.11 9.24
CA PRO A 62 10.42 6.79 10.08
C PRO A 62 10.26 5.37 10.62
N SER A 63 11.27 4.53 10.39
CA SER A 63 11.26 3.09 10.65
C SER A 63 11.20 2.70 12.14
N ASN A 64 11.14 3.68 13.05
CA ASN A 64 11.16 3.50 14.51
C ASN A 64 10.16 4.41 15.25
N ILE A 65 9.05 4.78 14.62
CA ILE A 65 8.02 5.58 15.31
C ILE A 65 7.19 4.70 16.28
N THR A 66 6.98 5.18 17.50
CA THR A 66 6.08 4.52 18.45
C THR A 66 4.62 4.74 18.06
N ILE A 67 3.71 3.88 18.52
CA ILE A 67 2.27 4.04 18.22
C ILE A 67 1.72 5.38 18.72
N ASN A 68 2.23 5.88 19.84
CA ASN A 68 1.85 7.18 20.40
C ASN A 68 2.27 8.35 19.52
N GLU A 69 3.49 8.31 19.00
CA GLU A 69 3.98 9.31 18.06
C GLU A 69 3.23 9.23 16.73
N PHE A 70 2.98 8.02 16.23
CA PHE A 70 2.19 7.79 15.03
C PHE A 70 0.77 8.35 15.17
N TYR A 71 0.10 8.08 16.29
CA TYR A 71 -1.21 8.63 16.60
C TYR A 71 -1.20 10.17 16.65
N ARG A 72 -0.23 10.77 17.33
CA ARG A 72 -0.13 12.23 17.44
C ARG A 72 0.14 12.88 16.08
N LYS A 73 1.05 12.33 15.29
CA LYS A 73 1.45 12.89 13.98
C LYS A 73 0.36 12.73 12.93
N TYR A 74 -0.29 11.56 12.86
CA TYR A 74 -1.11 11.19 11.70
C TYR A 74 -2.59 10.94 11.96
N LEU A 75 -3.05 10.85 13.21
CA LEU A 75 -4.48 10.62 13.53
C LEU A 75 -5.08 11.79 14.29
N LYS A 76 -4.36 12.33 15.27
CA LYS A 76 -4.82 13.45 16.10
C LYS A 76 -4.89 14.76 15.32
N LEU A 77 -3.93 14.99 14.42
CA LEU A 77 -3.83 16.21 13.61
C LEU A 77 -4.72 16.17 12.35
N SER A 78 -4.86 15.00 11.74
CA SER A 78 -5.53 14.79 10.44
C SER A 78 -7.06 14.64 10.51
N LYS A 79 -7.67 14.95 11.66
CA LYS A 79 -9.13 14.81 11.91
C LYS A 79 -9.69 13.39 11.68
N VAL A 80 -8.86 12.35 11.67
CA VAL A 80 -9.31 10.96 11.67
C VAL A 80 -9.94 10.64 13.03
N THR A 81 -11.24 10.88 13.14
CA THR A 81 -12.00 10.77 14.41
C THR A 81 -12.78 9.46 14.52
N SER A 82 -13.08 8.81 13.38
CA SER A 82 -13.86 7.59 13.36
C SER A 82 -13.04 6.40 13.88
N ARG A 83 -13.62 5.61 14.79
CA ARG A 83 -12.97 4.39 15.32
C ARG A 83 -12.60 3.39 14.21
N PRO A 84 -13.45 3.15 13.19
CA PRO A 84 -13.07 2.29 12.07
C PRO A 84 -11.86 2.81 11.30
N SER A 85 -11.79 4.13 11.03
CA SER A 85 -10.64 4.73 10.37
C SER A 85 -9.38 4.63 11.23
N MET A 86 -9.46 4.88 12.54
CA MET A 86 -8.32 4.69 13.45
C MET A 86 -7.83 3.24 13.44
N ALA A 87 -8.73 2.26 13.42
CA ALA A 87 -8.37 0.85 13.35
C ALA A 87 -7.63 0.49 12.05
N VAL A 88 -8.04 1.06 10.91
CA VAL A 88 -7.32 0.92 9.63
C VAL A 88 -5.89 1.44 9.74
N PHE A 89 -5.71 2.63 10.34
CA PHE A 89 -4.39 3.20 10.57
C PHE A 89 -3.53 2.38 11.54
N PHE A 90 -4.12 1.78 12.57
CA PHE A 90 -3.39 0.89 13.48
C PHE A 90 -2.95 -0.40 12.80
N ILE A 91 -3.77 -0.98 11.92
CA ILE A 91 -3.36 -2.14 11.13
C ILE A 91 -2.23 -1.76 10.16
N TYR A 92 -2.25 -0.54 9.59
CA TYR A 92 -1.14 -0.01 8.79
C TYR A 92 0.14 0.10 9.63
N TYR A 93 0.05 0.70 10.82
CA TYR A 93 1.17 0.80 11.74
C TYR A 93 1.74 -0.57 12.10
N LEU A 94 0.89 -1.53 12.48
CA LEU A 94 1.31 -2.86 12.88
C LEU A 94 1.99 -3.60 11.73
N SER A 95 1.43 -3.57 10.52
CA SER A 95 1.94 -4.31 9.36
C SER A 95 3.17 -3.67 8.72
N LYS A 96 3.16 -2.35 8.46
CA LYS A 96 4.20 -1.69 7.66
C LYS A 96 5.32 -1.09 8.50
N ILE A 97 5.01 -0.61 9.70
CA ILE A 97 6.00 0.06 10.57
C ILE A 97 6.56 -0.95 11.58
N SER A 98 5.68 -1.62 12.33
CA SER A 98 6.10 -2.61 13.35
C SER A 98 6.40 -4.00 12.77
N LYS A 99 6.12 -4.22 11.47
CA LYS A 99 6.33 -5.50 10.76
C LYS A 99 5.71 -6.71 11.47
N LYS A 100 4.56 -6.51 12.12
CA LYS A 100 3.80 -7.57 12.79
C LYS A 100 2.89 -8.26 11.79
N ASP A 101 3.09 -9.56 11.65
CA ASP A 101 2.25 -10.48 10.88
C ASP A 101 2.29 -11.85 11.58
N PRO A 102 1.15 -12.43 12.00
CA PRO A 102 -0.23 -12.00 11.76
C PRO A 102 -0.77 -10.94 12.73
N ILE A 103 -1.78 -10.17 12.28
CA ILE A 103 -2.48 -9.18 13.10
C ILE A 103 -3.85 -9.72 13.55
N LYS A 104 -4.04 -9.81 14.86
CA LYS A 104 -5.30 -10.23 15.50
C LYS A 104 -6.08 -9.02 15.99
N THR A 105 -7.37 -9.22 16.28
CA THR A 105 -8.25 -8.19 16.87
C THR A 105 -7.67 -7.59 18.16
N GLN A 106 -7.04 -8.41 19.01
CA GLN A 106 -6.43 -7.95 20.26
C GLN A 106 -5.29 -6.96 20.02
N ASP A 107 -4.49 -7.16 18.97
CA ASP A 107 -3.36 -6.28 18.67
C ASP A 107 -3.82 -4.86 18.35
N VAL A 108 -4.97 -4.73 17.68
CA VAL A 108 -5.58 -3.43 17.40
C VAL A 108 -6.13 -2.80 18.67
N LEU A 109 -6.73 -3.60 19.57
CA LEU A 109 -7.18 -3.12 20.88
C LEU A 109 -6.01 -2.61 21.73
N ASP A 110 -4.87 -3.33 21.69
CA ASP A 110 -3.65 -2.93 22.38
C ASP A 110 -3.10 -1.60 21.83
N CYS A 111 -3.26 -1.30 20.53
CA CYS A 111 -2.96 0.03 19.99
C CYS A 111 -3.85 1.12 20.61
N PHE A 112 -5.16 0.89 20.75
CA PHE A 112 -6.07 1.82 21.43
C PHE A 112 -5.69 2.01 22.90
N ALA A 113 -5.28 0.93 23.59
CA ALA A 113 -4.80 0.97 24.96
C ALA A 113 -3.51 1.79 25.08
N ALA A 114 -2.54 1.57 24.17
CA ALA A 114 -1.24 2.22 24.17
C ALA A 114 -1.32 3.74 23.97
N ILE A 115 -2.35 4.21 23.26
CA ILE A 115 -2.62 5.65 23.08
C ILE A 115 -3.55 6.23 24.16
N SER A 116 -3.88 5.44 25.18
CA SER A 116 -4.83 5.80 26.24
C SER A 116 -6.17 6.29 25.69
N TYR A 117 -6.69 5.63 24.65
CA TYR A 117 -7.96 6.03 24.04
C TYR A 117 -9.11 5.91 25.06
N PRO A 118 -10.00 6.90 25.19
CA PRO A 118 -11.08 6.88 26.17
C PRO A 118 -11.97 5.64 26.02
N ASN A 119 -12.22 4.95 27.13
CA ASN A 119 -13.07 3.76 27.19
C ASN A 119 -12.65 2.64 26.22
N TYR A 120 -11.36 2.48 25.92
CA TYR A 120 -10.88 1.46 24.99
C TYR A 120 -11.35 0.04 25.36
N ASN A 121 -11.43 -0.28 26.65
CA ASN A 121 -11.89 -1.57 27.17
C ASN A 121 -13.35 -1.93 26.78
N ASN A 122 -14.18 -0.92 26.53
CA ASN A 122 -15.60 -1.10 26.18
C ASN A 122 -15.84 -1.04 24.67
N LEU A 123 -14.78 -0.97 23.85
CA LEU A 123 -14.90 -0.92 22.41
C LEU A 123 -15.30 -2.29 21.85
N ASN A 124 -16.39 -2.32 21.08
CA ASN A 124 -16.72 -3.48 20.27
C ASN A 124 -15.80 -3.53 19.04
N MET A 125 -14.60 -4.08 19.21
CA MET A 125 -13.59 -4.17 18.15
C MET A 125 -14.04 -5.00 16.96
N ALA A 126 -14.88 -6.02 17.19
CA ALA A 126 -15.45 -6.81 16.10
C ALA A 126 -16.33 -5.93 15.19
N ASP A 127 -17.23 -5.10 15.74
CA ASP A 127 -18.04 -4.18 14.93
C ASP A 127 -17.19 -3.11 14.24
N ILE A 128 -16.21 -2.54 14.94
CA ILE A 128 -15.31 -1.51 14.39
C ILE A 128 -14.55 -2.05 13.16
N LEU A 129 -13.93 -3.22 13.29
CA LEU A 129 -13.14 -3.83 12.21
C LEU A 129 -14.05 -4.33 11.06
N ASN A 130 -15.23 -4.87 11.38
CA ASN A 130 -16.20 -5.26 10.35
C ASN A 130 -16.79 -4.06 9.59
N LYS A 131 -16.92 -2.88 10.23
CA LYS A 131 -17.29 -1.64 9.53
C LYS A 131 -16.23 -1.25 8.50
N ALA A 132 -14.94 -1.28 8.87
CA ALA A 132 -13.85 -0.99 7.95
C ALA A 132 -13.68 -2.06 6.84
N LYS A 133 -14.03 -3.33 7.14
CA LYS A 133 -14.13 -4.39 6.12
C LYS A 133 -15.25 -4.14 5.11
N ARG A 134 -16.43 -3.70 5.58
CA ARG A 134 -17.57 -3.36 4.70
C ARG A 134 -17.26 -2.21 3.75
N THR A 135 -16.38 -1.29 4.14
CA THR A 135 -15.88 -0.21 3.26
C THR A 135 -14.69 -0.63 2.42
N ALA A 136 -14.38 -1.93 2.34
CA ALA A 136 -13.28 -2.51 1.58
C ALA A 136 -11.88 -1.96 1.94
N LEU A 137 -11.68 -1.41 3.15
CA LEU A 137 -10.38 -0.93 3.63
C LEU A 137 -9.58 -2.04 4.32
N LEU A 138 -10.29 -2.98 4.93
CA LEU A 138 -9.69 -4.14 5.59
C LEU A 138 -10.20 -5.44 5.00
N ASN A 139 -9.40 -6.48 5.15
CA ASN A 139 -9.81 -7.85 4.95
C ASN A 139 -9.63 -8.66 6.24
N ASN A 140 -10.39 -9.75 6.35
CA ASN A 140 -10.18 -10.76 7.40
C ASN A 140 -10.16 -12.14 6.76
N VAL A 141 -9.04 -12.83 6.91
CA VAL A 141 -8.82 -14.21 6.45
C VAL A 141 -8.23 -14.99 7.63
N ASN A 142 -8.78 -16.17 7.93
CA ASN A 142 -8.31 -17.02 9.02
C ASN A 142 -8.19 -16.30 10.38
N ASN A 143 -9.14 -15.40 10.68
CA ASN A 143 -9.15 -14.59 11.90
C ASN A 143 -7.94 -13.65 12.05
N GLN A 144 -7.34 -13.27 10.92
CA GLN A 144 -6.24 -12.30 10.83
C GLN A 144 -6.69 -11.12 9.97
N TRP A 145 -6.35 -9.92 10.42
CA TRP A 145 -6.70 -8.68 9.77
C TRP A 145 -5.55 -8.17 8.91
N SER A 146 -5.87 -7.74 7.70
CA SER A 146 -4.92 -7.12 6.78
C SER A 146 -5.54 -5.93 6.08
N LEU A 147 -4.70 -5.04 5.54
CA LEU A 147 -5.16 -3.98 4.66
C LEU A 147 -5.43 -4.55 3.27
N THR A 148 -6.46 -4.03 2.62
CA THR A 148 -6.62 -4.15 1.17
C THR A 148 -5.74 -3.10 0.47
N ILE A 149 -5.58 -3.20 -0.85
CA ILE A 149 -4.92 -2.17 -1.65
C ILE A 149 -5.59 -0.80 -1.40
N THR A 150 -6.92 -0.75 -1.45
CA THR A 150 -7.71 0.46 -1.16
C THR A 150 -7.49 0.98 0.28
N GLY A 151 -7.30 0.09 1.25
CA GLY A 151 -6.96 0.45 2.62
C GLY A 151 -5.58 1.09 2.75
N GLU A 152 -4.58 0.54 2.04
CA GLU A 152 -3.23 1.13 2.00
C GLU A 152 -3.26 2.52 1.35
N ASP A 153 -3.92 2.66 0.20
CA ASP A 153 -4.07 3.94 -0.50
C ASP A 153 -4.80 4.98 0.36
N TYR A 154 -5.85 4.56 1.07
CA TYR A 154 -6.58 5.43 2.00
C TYR A 154 -5.69 6.01 3.09
N VAL A 155 -4.84 5.19 3.70
CA VAL A 155 -3.90 5.64 4.74
C VAL A 155 -2.83 6.54 4.16
N LEU A 156 -2.20 6.14 3.05
CA LEU A 156 -1.13 6.91 2.42
C LEU A 156 -1.61 8.28 1.96
N ASN A 157 -2.79 8.37 1.35
CA ASN A 157 -3.36 9.65 0.91
C ASN A 157 -3.54 10.64 2.07
N LEU A 158 -3.97 10.15 3.23
CA LEU A 158 -4.17 10.98 4.43
C LEU A 158 -2.86 11.32 5.15
N ILE A 159 -1.87 10.44 5.09
CA ILE A 159 -0.52 10.70 5.64
C ILE A 159 0.20 11.76 4.79
N THR A 160 0.12 11.66 3.47
CA THR A 160 0.80 12.56 2.52
C THR A 160 0.07 13.89 2.35
N ASN A 161 -1.27 13.91 2.45
CA ASN A 161 -2.09 15.13 2.31
C ASN A 161 -3.03 15.33 3.52
N PRO A 162 -2.52 15.74 4.69
CA PRO A 162 -3.33 15.90 5.91
C PRO A 162 -4.31 17.10 5.89
N GLU A 163 -4.35 17.91 4.82
CA GLU A 163 -5.06 19.21 4.76
C GLU A 163 -6.28 19.28 3.80
N LYS A 164 -6.86 18.16 3.35
CA LYS A 164 -8.15 18.19 2.63
C LYS A 164 -9.36 18.02 3.55
#